data_AF-A0A2D6TA27-F1
#
_entry.id   AF-A0A2D6TA27-F1
#
_cell.length_a   1.000
_cell.length_b   1.000
_cell.length_c   1.000
_cell.angle_alpha   90.00
_cell.angle_beta   90.00
_cell.angle_gamma   90.00
#
_symmetry.space_group_name_H-M   'P 1'
#
loop_
_entity.id
_entity.type
_entity.pdbx_description
1 polymer ?
#
loop_
_entity_poly.entity_id
_entity_poly.type
_entity_poly.pdbx_seq_one_letter_code
_entity_poly.pdbx_strand_id
1 'polypeptide(L)'
;MKNDDVIVGIKNRTIQLSMFVIVVFSALFLHSAYSLGGDARSMAVDQARHAQQFNLVKTVQRALTDRGYDPGPVDGLMGSKTSSALKAFQKDQDLEAVGYIGPRTLRKLGLN
;
A
#
# COMPACT_ATOMS: atom_id res chain seq x y z
N MET A 1 -4.92 -44.06 14.97
CA MET A 1 -4.61 -43.30 13.73
C MET A 1 -4.75 -41.83 14.08
N LYS A 2 -3.76 -41.01 13.73
CA LYS A 2 -3.58 -39.65 14.27
C LYS A 2 -4.51 -38.68 13.52
N ASN A 3 -5.11 -37.76 14.26
CA ASN A 3 -6.04 -36.73 13.76
C ASN A 3 -5.41 -35.79 12.71
N ASP A 4 -4.11 -35.92 12.47
CA ASP A 4 -3.30 -35.12 11.56
C ASP A 4 -3.60 -35.45 10.08
N ASP A 5 -3.97 -36.70 9.78
CA ASP A 5 -4.22 -37.16 8.39
C ASP A 5 -5.54 -36.59 7.81
N VAL A 6 -6.53 -36.31 8.66
CA VAL A 6 -7.83 -35.76 8.26
C VAL A 6 -7.73 -34.27 7.90
N ILE A 7 -6.92 -33.50 8.65
CA ILE A 7 -6.75 -32.05 8.45
C ILE A 7 -6.04 -31.77 7.12
N VAL A 8 -5.08 -32.61 6.72
CA VAL A 8 -4.31 -32.44 5.48
C VAL A 8 -5.17 -32.67 4.23
N GLY A 9 -6.11 -33.62 4.28
CA GLY A 9 -7.04 -33.91 3.17
C GLY A 9 -8.07 -32.80 2.91
N ILE A 10 -8.54 -32.12 3.97
CA ILE A 10 -9.50 -31.01 3.86
C ILE A 10 -8.81 -29.76 3.32
N LYS A 11 -7.62 -29.42 3.83
CA LYS A 11 -6.87 -28.21 3.41
C LYS A 11 -6.53 -28.23 1.91
N ASN A 12 -6.22 -29.40 1.34
CA ASN A 12 -5.85 -29.53 -0.07
C ASN A 12 -7.04 -29.40 -1.04
N ARG A 13 -8.25 -29.86 -0.66
CA ARG A 13 -9.47 -29.67 -1.48
C ARG A 13 -9.95 -28.21 -1.44
N THR A 14 -9.81 -27.52 -0.30
CA THR A 14 -10.18 -26.11 -0.17
C THR A 14 -9.26 -25.20 -1.01
N ILE A 15 -7.95 -25.50 -1.06
CA ILE A 15 -6.99 -24.74 -1.88
C ILE A 15 -7.28 -24.92 -3.40
N GLN A 16 -7.62 -26.13 -3.85
CA GLN A 16 -7.91 -26.42 -5.26
C GLN A 16 -9.21 -25.80 -5.77
N LEU A 17 -10.28 -25.77 -4.96
CA LEU A 17 -11.54 -25.11 -5.35
C LEU A 17 -11.39 -23.58 -5.46
N SER A 18 -10.60 -22.94 -4.59
CA SER A 18 -10.32 -21.50 -4.69
C SER A 18 -9.50 -21.15 -5.93
N MET A 19 -8.57 -22.02 -6.34
CA MET A 19 -7.74 -21.79 -7.52
C MET A 19 -8.53 -21.86 -8.83
N PHE A 20 -9.55 -22.73 -8.93
CA PHE A 20 -10.39 -22.85 -10.12
C PHE A 20 -11.38 -21.69 -10.30
N VAL A 21 -11.94 -21.14 -9.21
CA VAL A 21 -12.82 -19.95 -9.27
C VAL A 21 -12.02 -18.71 -9.69
N ILE A 22 -10.78 -18.56 -9.20
CA ILE A 22 -9.90 -17.43 -9.56
C ILE A 22 -9.56 -17.45 -11.06
N VAL A 23 -9.25 -18.62 -11.63
CA VAL A 23 -8.90 -18.73 -13.07
C VAL A 23 -10.08 -18.42 -13.99
N VAL A 24 -11.29 -18.88 -13.65
CA VAL A 24 -12.51 -18.59 -14.44
C VAL A 24 -12.96 -17.13 -14.29
N PHE A 25 -12.81 -16.52 -13.10
CA PHE A 25 -13.04 -15.09 -12.90
C PHE A 25 -12.05 -14.22 -13.69
N SER A 26 -10.79 -14.65 -13.79
CA SER A 26 -9.75 -13.96 -14.58
C SER A 26 -10.04 -14.00 -16.08
N ALA A 27 -10.59 -15.12 -16.57
CA ALA A 27 -10.96 -15.29 -17.98
C ALA A 27 -12.24 -14.54 -18.37
N LEU A 28 -13.13 -14.23 -17.43
CA LEU A 28 -14.29 -13.35 -17.66
C LEU A 28 -13.99 -11.86 -17.42
N PHE A 29 -12.95 -11.54 -16.66
CA PHE A 29 -12.38 -10.18 -16.61
C PHE A 29 -11.66 -9.80 -17.91
N LEU A 30 -11.49 -10.75 -18.83
CA LEU A 30 -10.88 -10.56 -20.15
C LEU A 30 -11.79 -9.87 -21.19
N HIS A 31 -12.98 -9.37 -20.82
CA HIS A 31 -13.84 -8.65 -21.77
C HIS A 31 -13.59 -7.13 -21.85
N SER A 32 -12.61 -6.59 -21.10
CA SER A 32 -12.18 -5.19 -21.23
C SER A 32 -10.79 -5.04 -21.87
N ALA A 33 -10.28 -6.08 -22.53
CA ALA A 33 -9.01 -6.00 -23.26
C ALA A 33 -9.18 -5.48 -24.72
N TYR A 34 -10.34 -4.96 -25.08
CA TYR A 34 -10.56 -4.24 -26.34
C TYR A 34 -10.59 -2.73 -26.10
N SER A 35 -9.48 -2.18 -25.64
CA SER A 35 -9.21 -0.75 -25.85
C SER A 35 -7.73 -0.58 -26.15
N LEU A 36 -7.35 -1.07 -27.33
CA LEU A 36 -6.07 -0.73 -27.96
C LEU A 36 -6.18 0.72 -28.45
N GLY A 37 -5.84 1.65 -27.57
CA GLY A 37 -5.78 3.07 -27.87
C GLY A 37 -5.16 3.93 -26.77
N GLY A 38 -4.32 3.36 -25.91
CA GLY A 38 -3.57 4.09 -24.90
C GLY A 38 -2.09 3.73 -24.97
N ASP A 39 -1.24 4.72 -25.25
CA ASP A 39 0.21 4.53 -25.42
C ASP A 39 0.80 3.82 -24.20
N ALA A 40 1.45 2.66 -24.36
CA ALA A 40 2.13 1.94 -23.27
C ALA A 40 3.10 2.83 -22.44
N ARG A 41 3.55 3.95 -23.04
CA ARG A 41 4.33 5.00 -22.39
C ARG A 41 3.57 5.70 -21.24
N SER A 42 2.27 5.96 -21.35
CA SER A 42 1.51 6.62 -20.27
C SER A 42 1.38 5.71 -19.04
N MET A 43 1.13 4.42 -19.25
CA MET A 43 1.07 3.41 -18.19
C MET A 43 2.38 3.27 -17.42
N ALA A 44 3.52 3.27 -18.13
CA ALA A 44 4.84 3.20 -17.49
C ALA A 44 5.13 4.43 -16.62
N VAL A 45 4.71 5.62 -17.06
CA VAL A 45 4.85 6.86 -16.28
C VAL A 45 3.95 6.83 -15.04
N ASP A 46 2.71 6.38 -15.17
CA ASP A 46 1.78 6.29 -14.04
C ASP A 46 2.25 5.26 -13.01
N GLN A 47 2.74 4.10 -13.46
CA GLN A 47 3.37 3.11 -12.59
C GLN A 47 4.58 3.68 -11.85
N ALA A 48 5.45 4.44 -12.54
CA ALA A 48 6.60 5.08 -11.93
C ALA A 48 6.19 6.12 -10.88
N ARG A 49 5.14 6.91 -11.14
CA ARG A 49 4.59 7.87 -10.17
C ARG A 49 4.04 7.18 -8.93
N HIS A 50 3.31 6.08 -9.09
CA HIS A 50 2.81 5.28 -7.97
C HIS A 50 3.94 4.70 -7.12
N ALA A 51 4.99 4.18 -7.77
CA ALA A 51 6.18 3.69 -7.06
C ALA A 51 6.91 4.81 -6.31
N GLN A 52 7.03 6.00 -6.91
CA GLN A 52 7.60 7.18 -6.25
C GLN A 52 6.78 7.61 -5.02
N GLN A 53 5.45 7.67 -5.13
CA GLN A 53 4.56 7.98 -4.01
C GLN A 53 4.68 6.95 -2.89
N PHE A 54 4.71 5.67 -3.23
CA PHE A 54 4.88 4.60 -2.26
C PHE A 54 6.20 4.74 -1.49
N ASN A 55 7.30 4.99 -2.20
CA ASN A 55 8.62 5.22 -1.60
C ASN A 55 8.65 6.48 -0.73
N LEU A 56 7.94 7.54 -1.12
CA LEU A 56 7.81 8.76 -0.33
C LEU A 56 7.12 8.47 1.01
N VAL A 57 6.01 7.72 1.00
CA VAL A 57 5.29 7.37 2.24
C VAL A 57 6.21 6.58 3.18
N LYS A 58 6.98 5.60 2.67
CA LYS A 58 7.96 4.85 3.49
C LYS A 58 9.02 5.76 4.11
N THR A 59 9.50 6.73 3.33
CA THR A 59 10.51 7.68 3.80
C THR A 59 9.94 8.56 4.91
N VAL A 60 8.70 9.02 4.76
CA VAL A 60 7.99 9.81 5.79
C VAL A 60 7.71 8.97 7.04
N GLN A 61 7.22 7.74 6.89
CA GLN A 61 6.99 6.84 8.03
C GLN A 61 8.28 6.64 8.83
N ARG A 62 9.41 6.36 8.16
CA ARG A 62 10.71 6.27 8.84
C ARG A 62 11.09 7.57 9.55
N ALA A 63 10.99 8.70 8.86
CA ALA A 63 11.35 10.01 9.43
C ALA A 63 10.48 10.43 10.62
N LEU A 64 9.22 9.96 10.68
CA LEU A 64 8.33 10.14 11.83
C LEU A 64 8.73 9.24 13.00
N THR A 65 9.06 7.97 12.72
CA THR A 65 9.59 7.03 13.73
C THR A 65 10.89 7.56 14.36
N ASP A 66 11.81 8.06 13.54
CA ASP A 66 13.08 8.63 14.00
C ASP A 66 12.89 9.88 14.89
N ARG A 67 11.76 10.57 14.72
CA ARG A 67 11.36 11.73 15.54
C ARG A 67 10.49 11.36 16.76
N GLY A 68 10.27 10.07 17.00
CA GLY A 68 9.54 9.58 18.17
C GLY A 68 8.02 9.47 18.01
N TYR A 69 7.48 9.59 16.79
CA TYR A 69 6.06 9.34 16.52
C TYR A 69 5.83 7.87 16.12
N ASP A 70 4.62 7.33 16.37
CA ASP A 70 4.22 5.98 15.89
C ASP A 70 3.32 6.09 14.64
N PRO A 71 3.89 6.06 13.42
CA PRO A 71 3.11 6.00 12.19
C PRO A 71 2.60 4.58 11.88
N GLY A 72 2.93 3.57 12.70
CA GLY A 72 2.80 2.16 12.38
C GLY A 72 3.97 1.60 11.56
N PRO A 73 3.78 0.47 10.87
CA PRO A 73 4.80 -0.15 10.03
C PRO A 73 5.29 0.78 8.90
N VAL A 74 6.58 0.67 8.54
CA VAL A 74 7.16 1.38 7.38
C VAL A 74 6.87 0.58 6.10
N ASP A 75 5.61 0.54 5.72
CA ASP A 75 5.07 -0.28 4.63
C ASP A 75 4.74 0.51 3.36
N GLY A 76 4.71 1.84 3.42
CA GLY A 76 4.38 2.71 2.29
C GLY A 76 2.88 2.97 2.13
N LEU A 77 2.08 2.56 3.11
CA LEU A 77 0.63 2.75 3.11
C LEU A 77 0.24 3.95 3.97
N MET A 78 -0.67 4.78 3.43
CA MET A 78 -1.21 5.92 4.15
C MET A 78 -2.35 5.50 5.09
N GLY A 79 -2.00 4.81 6.17
CA GLY A 79 -2.95 4.31 7.16
C GLY A 79 -3.40 5.35 8.19
N SER A 80 -4.39 4.98 9.02
CA SER A 80 -4.88 5.82 10.12
C SER A 80 -3.78 6.21 11.12
N LYS A 81 -2.89 5.27 11.46
CA LYS A 81 -1.71 5.54 12.30
C LYS A 81 -0.77 6.56 11.67
N THR A 82 -0.42 6.37 10.39
CA THR A 82 0.47 7.30 9.67
C THR A 82 -0.13 8.70 9.59
N SER A 83 -1.43 8.83 9.30
CA SER A 83 -2.12 10.11 9.30
C SER A 83 -2.14 10.76 10.70
N SER A 84 -2.37 9.97 11.75
CA SER A 84 -2.39 10.48 13.13
C SER A 84 -1.01 10.97 13.59
N ALA A 85 0.04 10.22 13.28
CA ALA A 85 1.42 10.62 13.52
C ALA A 85 1.78 11.90 12.75
N LEU A 86 1.33 12.04 11.50
CA LEU A 86 1.49 13.26 10.72
C LEU A 86 0.79 14.46 11.35
N LYS A 87 -0.43 14.29 11.86
CA LYS A 87 -1.16 15.38 12.55
C LYS A 87 -0.43 15.82 13.81
N ALA A 88 0.07 14.87 14.61
CA ALA A 88 0.85 15.16 15.80
C ALA A 88 2.14 15.91 15.44
N PHE A 89 2.91 15.41 14.48
CA PHE A 89 4.11 16.08 13.98
C PHE A 89 3.83 17.48 13.43
N GLN A 90 2.77 17.63 12.63
CA GLN A 90 2.38 18.94 12.09
C GLN A 90 2.05 19.92 13.19
N LYS A 91 1.28 19.50 14.19
CA LYS A 91 0.94 20.32 15.36
C LYS A 91 2.19 20.76 16.11
N ASP A 92 3.13 19.84 16.35
CA ASP A 92 4.39 20.13 17.06
C ASP A 92 5.36 21.00 16.26
N GLN A 93 5.13 21.15 14.95
CA GLN A 93 5.92 22.00 14.05
C GLN A 93 5.21 23.30 13.67
N ASP A 94 4.13 23.66 14.37
CA ASP A 94 3.28 24.82 14.11
C ASP A 94 2.72 24.84 12.68
N LEU A 95 2.40 23.66 12.14
CA LEU A 95 1.72 23.47 10.87
C LEU A 95 0.25 23.12 11.09
N GLU A 96 -0.56 23.38 10.07
CA GLU A 96 -1.94 22.88 10.04
C GLU A 96 -1.96 21.34 10.09
N ALA A 97 -2.57 20.78 11.13
CA ALA A 97 -2.58 19.35 11.43
C ALA A 97 -3.61 18.58 10.59
N VAL A 98 -3.45 18.64 9.27
CA VAL A 98 -4.34 18.00 8.29
C VAL A 98 -4.08 16.49 8.15
N GLY A 99 -2.87 16.02 8.46
CA GLY A 99 -2.50 14.61 8.39
C GLY A 99 -2.11 14.11 6.99
N TYR A 100 -1.81 15.04 6.07
CA TYR A 100 -1.35 14.77 4.71
C TYR A 100 0.12 15.16 4.51
N ILE A 101 0.79 14.45 3.62
CA ILE A 101 2.19 14.73 3.24
C ILE A 101 2.18 15.90 2.24
N GLY A 102 2.46 17.10 2.73
CA GLY A 102 2.62 18.30 1.92
C GLY A 102 4.07 18.82 1.89
N PRO A 103 4.41 19.76 0.99
CA PRO A 103 5.76 20.31 0.87
C PRO A 103 6.29 20.93 2.18
N ARG A 104 5.41 21.55 2.97
CA ARG A 104 5.77 22.11 4.29
C ARG A 104 6.17 21.02 5.29
N THR A 105 5.41 19.93 5.30
CA THR A 105 5.66 18.75 6.15
C THR A 105 7.00 18.11 5.78
N LEU A 106 7.25 17.89 4.48
CA LEU A 106 8.49 17.30 3.98
C LEU A 106 9.73 18.13 4.36
N ARG A 107 9.66 19.46 4.19
CA ARG A 107 10.74 20.35 4.61
C ARG A 107 11.04 20.27 6.11
N LYS A 108 10.00 20.20 6.95
CA LYS A 108 10.19 20.04 8.41
C LYS A 108 10.75 18.66 8.78
N LEU A 109 10.47 17.64 7.97
CA LEU A 109 11.08 16.31 8.10
C LEU A 109 12.52 16.25 7.57
N GLY A 110 13.00 17.28 6.87
CA GLY A 110 14.31 17.28 6.21
C GLY A 110 14.35 16.43 4.95
N LEU A 111 13.20 16.25 4.30
CA LEU A 111 13.03 15.50 3.07
C LEU A 111 12.79 16.51 1.94
N ASN A 112 13.85 16.94 1.24
CA ASN A 112 13.78 17.92 0.16
C ASN A 112 14.69 17.59 -1.01
#